data_AF-A0A933JTM7-F1
#
_entry.id   AF-A0A933JTM7-F1
#
_cell.length_a   1.000
_cell.length_b   1.000
_cell.length_c   1.000
_cell.angle_alpha   90.00
_cell.angle_beta   90.00
_cell.angle_gamma   90.00
#
_symmetry.space_group_name_H-M   'P 1'
#
loop_
_entity.id
_entity.type
_entity.pdbx_description
1 polymer ?
#
loop_
_entity_poly.entity_id
_entity_poly.type
_entity_poly.pdbx_seq_one_letter_code
_entity_poly.pdbx_strand_id
1 'polypeptide(L)'
;MSSIKIFVEGGGDTNASGRAELRVAFDTLIGAQKDAARKKRMKWDTVFCGGRNETAAEFANALKRKDADFVVLVVDAEDEVSSATPSRPTAVERVKHLEKRDGIERLTGASAEQVHLMTRCMEAWVFADGEKVAEFYGKDFNANALPKRAVLDEEPKPTLYAAIEKATKDTKKGSYGKVKHGSALLKAVRPAKVAERCVSFQQFTQWLDAAIGGA
;
A
#
# COMPACT_ATOMS: atom_id res chain seq x y z
N MET A 1 8.29 -25.54 -5.37
CA MET A 1 8.78 -24.54 -4.41
C MET A 1 7.81 -23.40 -4.46
N SER A 2 7.06 -23.17 -3.37
CA SER A 2 5.96 -22.20 -3.38
C SER A 2 6.46 -20.77 -3.62
N SER A 3 5.62 -19.92 -4.17
CA SER A 3 6.00 -18.59 -4.65
C SER A 3 4.89 -17.57 -4.41
N ILE A 4 5.30 -16.36 -4.01
CA ILE A 4 4.44 -15.21 -3.76
C ILE A 4 4.88 -14.09 -4.72
N LYS A 5 3.92 -13.54 -5.46
CA LYS A 5 4.13 -12.39 -6.33
C LYS A 5 3.11 -11.29 -6.01
N ILE A 6 3.62 -10.12 -5.64
CA ILE A 6 2.83 -8.96 -5.22
C ILE A 6 2.97 -7.88 -6.29
N PHE A 7 1.86 -7.52 -6.94
CA PHE A 7 1.80 -6.42 -7.89
C PHE A 7 1.26 -5.18 -7.18
N VAL A 8 2.04 -4.11 -7.15
CA VAL A 8 1.71 -2.89 -6.42
C VAL A 8 1.57 -1.72 -7.40
N GLU A 9 0.45 -1.01 -7.32
CA GLU A 9 0.29 0.25 -8.02
C GLU A 9 1.17 1.33 -7.39
N GLY A 10 1.92 2.04 -8.23
CA GLY A 10 2.78 3.14 -7.80
C GLY A 10 4.13 3.16 -8.51
N GLY A 11 4.83 4.28 -8.33
CA GLY A 11 6.15 4.51 -8.92
C GLY A 11 6.12 5.00 -10.38
N GLY A 12 4.94 5.33 -10.92
CA GLY A 12 4.79 5.88 -12.28
C GLY A 12 5.43 7.26 -12.47
N ASP A 13 5.48 8.06 -11.41
CA ASP A 13 6.14 9.37 -11.41
C ASP A 13 7.67 9.27 -11.21
N THR A 14 8.23 8.06 -11.27
CA THR A 14 9.63 7.81 -10.94
C THR A 14 10.34 7.01 -12.03
N ASN A 15 11.65 7.18 -12.13
CA ASN A 15 12.49 6.36 -12.99
C ASN A 15 12.69 4.94 -12.41
N ALA A 16 13.47 4.10 -13.09
CA ALA A 16 13.76 2.74 -12.63
C ALA A 16 14.39 2.68 -11.22
N SER A 17 15.25 3.64 -10.85
CA SER A 17 15.84 3.68 -9.52
C SER A 17 14.81 4.04 -8.44
N GLY A 18 13.91 4.99 -8.71
CA GLY A 18 12.83 5.33 -7.79
C GLY A 18 11.87 4.16 -7.52
N ARG A 19 11.52 3.40 -8.57
CA ARG A 19 10.74 2.15 -8.40
C ARG A 19 11.48 1.11 -7.56
N ALA A 20 12.80 0.98 -7.73
CA ALA A 20 13.60 0.06 -6.92
C ALA A 20 13.64 0.50 -5.45
N GLU A 21 13.76 1.80 -5.17
CA GLU A 21 13.70 2.35 -3.82
C GLU A 21 12.33 2.11 -3.16
N LEU A 22 11.23 2.35 -3.88
CA LEU A 22 9.87 2.07 -3.40
C LEU A 22 9.68 0.59 -3.10
N ARG A 23 10.16 -0.30 -3.96
CA ARG A 23 10.13 -1.75 -3.73
C ARG A 23 10.88 -2.11 -2.45
N VAL A 24 12.08 -1.57 -2.24
CA VAL A 24 12.85 -1.81 -1.01
C VAL A 24 12.14 -1.28 0.22
N ALA A 25 11.54 -0.08 0.14
CA ALA A 25 10.79 0.52 1.23
C ALA A 25 9.55 -0.30 1.60
N PHE A 26 8.77 -0.71 0.59
CA PHE A 26 7.60 -1.57 0.77
C PHE A 26 7.96 -2.93 1.34
N ASP A 27 8.98 -3.60 0.78
CA ASP A 27 9.50 -4.87 1.31
C ASP A 27 9.98 -4.75 2.77
N THR A 28 10.53 -3.59 3.15
CA THR A 28 10.94 -3.32 4.54
C THR A 28 9.71 -3.23 5.45
N LEU A 29 8.66 -2.54 5.00
CA LEU A 29 7.39 -2.41 5.72
C LEU A 29 6.72 -3.76 5.99
N ILE A 30 6.80 -4.71 5.06
CA ILE A 30 6.29 -6.08 5.23
C ILE A 30 7.41 -7.11 5.48
N GLY A 31 8.52 -6.65 6.09
CA GLY A 31 9.71 -7.45 6.29
C GLY A 31 9.47 -8.73 7.10
N ALA A 32 8.55 -8.70 8.07
CA ALA A 32 8.18 -9.88 8.86
C ALA A 32 7.59 -11.00 7.98
N GLN A 33 6.68 -10.66 7.07
CA GLN A 33 6.09 -11.59 6.11
C GLN A 33 7.15 -12.11 5.14
N LYS A 34 8.00 -11.22 4.60
CA LYS A 34 9.07 -11.59 3.68
C LYS A 34 10.07 -12.55 4.34
N ASP A 35 10.43 -12.31 5.59
CA ASP A 35 11.31 -13.20 6.37
C ASP A 35 10.64 -14.55 6.66
N ALA A 36 9.33 -14.57 6.97
CA ALA A 36 8.58 -15.80 7.16
C ALA A 36 8.51 -16.64 5.87
N ALA A 37 8.23 -16.02 4.73
CA ALA A 37 8.26 -16.65 3.42
C ALA A 37 9.65 -17.23 3.10
N ARG A 38 10.73 -16.47 3.37
CA ARG A 38 12.11 -16.90 3.20
C ARG A 38 12.45 -18.13 4.06
N LYS A 39 12.02 -18.16 5.33
CA LYS A 39 12.22 -19.32 6.23
C LYS A 39 11.56 -20.60 5.67
N LYS A 40 10.43 -20.46 4.98
CA LYS A 40 9.76 -21.55 4.26
C LYS A 40 10.31 -21.81 2.85
N ARG A 41 11.40 -21.14 2.46
CA ARG A 41 12.03 -21.23 1.14
C ARG A 41 11.07 -20.88 -0.01
N MET A 42 10.11 -19.99 0.25
CA MET A 42 9.21 -19.50 -0.79
C MET A 42 9.92 -18.44 -1.63
N LYS A 43 9.68 -18.43 -2.94
CA LYS A 43 10.11 -17.32 -3.79
C LYS A 43 9.23 -16.10 -3.47
N TRP A 44 9.84 -14.92 -3.41
CA TRP A 44 9.16 -13.67 -3.10
C TRP A 44 9.51 -12.63 -4.14
N ASP A 45 8.49 -12.06 -4.79
CA ASP A 45 8.65 -11.00 -5.77
C ASP A 45 7.63 -9.90 -5.52
N THR A 46 8.08 -8.65 -5.57
CA THR A 46 7.25 -7.45 -5.40
C THR A 46 7.54 -6.53 -6.58
N VAL A 47 6.49 -6.23 -7.35
CA VAL A 47 6.60 -5.53 -8.62
C VAL A 47 5.81 -4.25 -8.54
N PHE A 48 6.52 -3.10 -8.57
CA PHE A 48 5.91 -1.79 -8.75
C PHE A 48 5.75 -1.52 -10.24
N CYS A 49 4.50 -1.52 -10.70
CA CYS A 49 4.20 -1.51 -12.12
C CYS A 49 3.99 -0.12 -12.71
N GLY A 50 4.05 0.94 -11.89
CA GLY A 50 3.77 2.30 -12.36
C GLY A 50 2.29 2.64 -12.18
N GLY A 51 1.63 3.05 -13.26
CA GLY A 51 0.23 3.44 -13.22
C GLY A 51 -0.72 2.25 -13.01
N ARG A 52 -1.98 2.54 -12.70
CA ARG A 52 -3.02 1.53 -12.49
C ARG A 52 -3.21 0.56 -13.66
N ASN A 53 -3.20 1.08 -14.88
CA ASN A 53 -3.38 0.27 -16.10
C ASN A 53 -2.24 -0.72 -16.30
N GLU A 54 -1.01 -0.26 -16.12
CA GLU A 54 0.20 -1.09 -16.23
C GLU A 54 0.20 -2.17 -15.15
N THR A 55 -0.19 -1.81 -13.92
CA THR A 55 -0.31 -2.74 -12.79
C THR A 55 -1.35 -3.82 -13.03
N ALA A 56 -2.54 -3.45 -13.49
CA ALA A 56 -3.60 -4.41 -13.79
C ALA A 56 -3.23 -5.34 -14.95
N ALA A 57 -2.60 -4.82 -16.00
CA ALA A 57 -2.14 -5.62 -17.14
C ALA A 57 -1.08 -6.65 -16.74
N GLU A 58 -0.07 -6.23 -15.97
CA GLU A 58 0.98 -7.14 -15.49
C GLU A 58 0.44 -8.22 -14.54
N PHE A 59 -0.47 -7.85 -13.65
CA PHE A 59 -1.18 -8.79 -12.80
C PHE A 59 -1.98 -9.82 -13.61
N ALA A 60 -2.80 -9.38 -14.56
CA ALA A 60 -3.58 -10.28 -15.41
C ALA A 60 -2.68 -11.22 -16.24
N ASN A 61 -1.54 -10.71 -16.73
CA ASN A 61 -0.55 -11.52 -17.42
C ASN A 61 0.08 -12.58 -16.50
N ALA A 62 0.39 -12.24 -15.25
CA ALA A 62 0.93 -13.17 -14.28
C ALA A 62 -0.06 -14.28 -13.91
N LEU A 63 -1.35 -13.97 -13.82
CA LEU A 63 -2.40 -14.97 -13.63
C LEU A 63 -2.47 -15.94 -14.82
N LYS A 64 -2.47 -15.43 -16.06
CA LYS A 64 -2.49 -16.25 -17.28
C LYS A 64 -1.27 -17.17 -17.39
N ARG A 65 -0.09 -16.67 -17.04
CA ARG A 65 1.17 -17.43 -17.07
C ARG A 65 1.33 -18.40 -15.90
N LYS A 66 0.51 -18.28 -14.85
CA LYS A 66 0.67 -18.99 -13.57
C LYS A 66 2.07 -18.77 -12.98
N ASP A 67 2.50 -17.51 -12.97
CA ASP A 67 3.85 -17.09 -12.56
C ASP A 67 4.19 -17.48 -11.12
N ALA A 68 3.19 -17.58 -10.23
CA ALA A 68 3.36 -17.92 -8.83
C ALA A 68 2.15 -18.65 -8.25
N ASP A 69 2.36 -19.33 -7.12
CA ASP A 69 1.30 -20.05 -6.39
C ASP A 69 0.33 -19.09 -5.71
N PHE A 70 0.83 -17.96 -5.23
CA PHE A 70 0.04 -16.86 -4.70
C PHE A 70 0.37 -15.57 -5.45
N VAL A 71 -0.62 -15.03 -6.15
CA VAL A 71 -0.53 -13.76 -6.87
C VAL A 71 -1.56 -12.80 -6.29
N VAL A 72 -1.12 -11.62 -5.87
CA VAL A 72 -1.98 -10.57 -5.31
C VAL A 72 -1.72 -9.23 -5.98
N LEU A 73 -2.80 -8.50 -6.26
CA LEU A 73 -2.83 -7.13 -6.71
C LEU A 73 -3.08 -6.21 -5.51
N VAL A 74 -2.26 -5.18 -5.34
CA VAL A 74 -2.38 -4.16 -4.29
C VAL A 74 -2.53 -2.80 -4.96
N VAL A 75 -3.72 -2.23 -4.85
CA VAL A 75 -4.07 -0.94 -5.46
C VAL A 75 -4.72 -0.04 -4.43
N ASP A 76 -4.50 1.26 -4.55
CA ASP A 76 -5.14 2.20 -3.65
C ASP A 76 -6.64 2.36 -3.98
N ALA A 77 -7.43 2.65 -2.95
CA ALA A 77 -8.87 2.81 -3.14
C ALA A 77 -9.22 4.08 -3.93
N GLU A 78 -8.30 5.06 -4.05
CA GLU A 78 -8.51 6.45 -4.49
C GLU A 78 -9.55 7.24 -3.68
N ASP A 79 -10.74 6.69 -3.59
CA ASP A 79 -11.96 7.28 -3.08
C ASP A 79 -12.60 6.39 -2.03
N GLU A 80 -13.76 6.84 -1.52
CA GLU A 80 -14.56 6.09 -0.58
C GLU A 80 -15.11 4.80 -1.20
N VAL A 81 -14.88 3.68 -0.50
CA VAL A 81 -15.45 2.39 -0.87
C VAL A 81 -16.88 2.32 -0.37
N SER A 82 -17.82 2.12 -1.28
CA SER A 82 -19.24 1.95 -0.95
C SER A 82 -19.47 0.59 -0.27
N SER A 83 -19.43 0.58 1.06
CA SER A 83 -19.58 -0.60 1.92
C SER A 83 -20.18 -0.21 3.28
N ALA A 84 -20.81 -1.16 3.97
CA ALA A 84 -21.23 -0.97 5.37
C ALA A 84 -20.04 -0.76 6.32
N THR A 85 -18.87 -1.30 5.96
CA THR A 85 -17.61 -1.11 6.68
C THR A 85 -16.51 -0.71 5.68
N PRO A 86 -16.40 0.58 5.30
CA PRO A 86 -15.48 1.03 4.24
C PRO A 86 -13.99 0.71 4.49
N SER A 87 -13.57 0.59 5.75
CA SER A 87 -12.22 0.15 6.15
C SER A 87 -12.01 -1.37 6.10
N ARG A 88 -13.07 -2.16 5.89
CA ARG A 88 -13.04 -3.63 5.73
C ARG A 88 -14.07 -4.08 4.67
N PRO A 89 -13.89 -3.69 3.39
CA PRO A 89 -14.77 -4.15 2.33
C PRO A 89 -14.53 -5.65 2.07
N THR A 90 -15.63 -6.37 1.87
CA THR A 90 -15.62 -7.75 1.38
C THR A 90 -14.96 -7.85 0.01
N ALA A 91 -14.55 -9.05 -0.40
CA ALA A 91 -13.94 -9.28 -1.70
C ALA A 91 -14.82 -8.78 -2.87
N VAL A 92 -16.13 -9.02 -2.78
CA VAL A 92 -17.10 -8.56 -3.77
C VAL A 92 -17.18 -7.03 -3.81
N GLU A 93 -17.17 -6.36 -2.66
CA GLU A 93 -17.19 -4.89 -2.59
C GLU A 93 -15.90 -4.27 -3.15
N ARG A 94 -14.74 -4.90 -2.91
CA ARG A 94 -13.46 -4.46 -3.49
C ARG A 94 -13.47 -4.49 -5.01
N VAL A 95 -13.93 -5.61 -5.59
CA VAL A 95 -14.05 -5.77 -7.03
C VAL A 95 -15.05 -4.77 -7.60
N LYS A 96 -16.25 -4.66 -7.01
CA LYS A 96 -17.28 -3.70 -7.45
C LYS A 96 -16.79 -2.25 -7.41
N HIS A 97 -15.98 -1.90 -6.41
CA HIS A 97 -15.36 -0.57 -6.31
C HIS A 97 -14.43 -0.29 -7.49
N LEU A 98 -13.55 -1.24 -7.80
CA LEU A 98 -12.65 -1.13 -8.95
C LEU A 98 -13.41 -1.15 -10.28
N GLU A 99 -14.41 -2.01 -10.44
CA GLU A 99 -15.23 -2.03 -11.66
C GLU A 99 -15.91 -0.69 -11.92
N LYS A 100 -16.49 -0.09 -10.87
CA LYS A 100 -17.16 1.22 -10.97
C LYS A 100 -16.17 2.33 -11.34
N ARG A 101 -14.95 2.29 -10.82
CA ARG A 101 -13.94 3.34 -11.00
C ARG A 101 -13.15 3.18 -12.30
N ASP A 102 -12.81 1.95 -12.65
CA ASP A 102 -11.76 1.61 -13.61
C ASP A 102 -12.20 0.72 -14.78
N GLY A 103 -13.40 0.12 -14.68
CA GLY A 103 -13.89 -0.88 -15.63
C GLY A 103 -13.48 -2.32 -15.27
N ILE A 104 -14.33 -3.27 -15.65
CA ILE A 104 -14.18 -4.70 -15.30
C ILE A 104 -13.06 -5.40 -16.06
N GLU A 105 -12.67 -4.92 -17.26
CA GLU A 105 -11.70 -5.63 -18.09
C GLU A 105 -10.35 -5.81 -17.39
N ARG A 106 -10.04 -4.91 -16.44
CA ARG A 106 -8.80 -4.90 -15.64
C ARG A 106 -8.69 -6.03 -14.63
N LEU A 107 -9.80 -6.69 -14.28
CA LEU A 107 -9.85 -7.79 -13.32
C LEU A 107 -10.14 -9.14 -13.99
N THR A 108 -10.09 -9.21 -15.33
CA THR A 108 -10.38 -10.43 -16.09
C THR A 108 -9.46 -11.57 -15.65
N GLY A 109 -10.06 -12.63 -15.10
CA GLY A 109 -9.36 -13.84 -14.63
C GLY A 109 -8.83 -13.75 -13.18
N ALA A 110 -9.02 -12.62 -12.50
CA ALA A 110 -8.69 -12.48 -11.09
C ALA A 110 -9.84 -12.99 -10.21
N SER A 111 -9.48 -13.73 -9.15
CA SER A 111 -10.41 -13.90 -8.04
C SER A 111 -10.50 -12.60 -7.24
N ALA A 112 -11.67 -12.31 -6.69
CA ALA A 112 -11.85 -11.22 -5.72
C ALA A 112 -10.92 -11.36 -4.50
N GLU A 113 -10.51 -12.60 -4.21
CA GLU A 113 -9.53 -12.96 -3.20
C GLU A 113 -8.07 -12.80 -3.67
N GLN A 114 -7.83 -12.09 -4.76
CA GLN A 114 -6.47 -11.71 -5.20
C GLN A 114 -6.33 -10.21 -5.36
N VAL A 115 -7.39 -9.45 -5.03
CA VAL A 115 -7.44 -8.00 -5.17
C VAL A 115 -7.48 -7.39 -3.78
N HIS A 116 -6.40 -6.71 -3.42
CA HIS A 116 -6.28 -5.94 -2.19
C HIS A 116 -6.49 -4.45 -2.47
N LEU A 117 -7.51 -3.86 -1.84
CA LEU A 117 -7.63 -2.41 -1.75
C LEU A 117 -6.87 -1.94 -0.51
N MET A 118 -5.82 -1.17 -0.72
CA MET A 118 -5.20 -0.42 0.38
C MET A 118 -6.00 0.85 0.69
N THR A 119 -5.52 1.64 1.64
CA THR A 119 -6.02 2.99 1.95
C THR A 119 -6.19 3.84 0.69
N ARG A 120 -6.92 4.95 0.77
CA ARG A 120 -7.14 5.82 -0.40
C ARG A 120 -5.84 6.23 -1.09
N CYS A 121 -4.77 6.52 -0.35
CA CYS A 121 -3.39 6.61 -0.88
C CYS A 121 -2.37 6.03 0.10
N MET A 122 -1.14 5.81 -0.38
CA MET A 122 -0.01 5.30 0.41
C MET A 122 0.45 6.27 1.52
N GLU A 123 0.23 7.58 1.37
CA GLU A 123 0.53 8.54 2.43
C GLU A 123 -0.21 8.25 3.73
N ALA A 124 -1.38 7.60 3.68
CA ALA A 124 -2.07 7.18 4.89
C ALA A 124 -1.22 6.20 5.72
N TRP A 125 -0.50 5.29 5.07
CA TRP A 125 0.43 4.38 5.75
C TRP A 125 1.64 5.13 6.31
N VAL A 126 2.22 6.05 5.53
CA VAL A 126 3.38 6.84 5.96
C VAL A 126 3.03 7.70 7.18
N PHE A 127 1.89 8.39 7.16
CA PHE A 127 1.49 9.31 8.24
C PHE A 127 0.71 8.62 9.37
N ALA A 128 0.48 7.31 9.29
CA ALA A 128 -0.01 6.51 10.41
C ALA A 128 0.99 6.53 11.58
N ASP A 129 2.29 6.45 11.29
CA ASP A 129 3.36 6.53 12.29
C ASP A 129 3.89 7.97 12.44
N GLY A 130 3.09 8.82 13.06
CA GLY A 130 3.42 10.23 13.28
C GLY A 130 4.72 10.47 14.03
N GLU A 131 5.16 9.53 14.89
CA GLU A 131 6.44 9.62 15.60
C GLU A 131 7.63 9.49 14.63
N LYS A 132 7.59 8.50 13.72
CA LYS A 132 8.66 8.34 12.72
C LYS A 132 8.68 9.46 11.69
N VAL A 133 7.51 9.99 11.33
CA VAL A 133 7.42 11.19 10.51
C VAL A 133 8.03 12.40 11.23
N ALA A 134 7.71 12.60 12.52
CA ALA A 134 8.27 13.69 13.31
C ALA A 134 9.79 13.57 13.46
N GLU A 135 10.32 12.37 13.68
CA GLU A 135 11.77 12.11 13.73
C GLU A 135 12.43 12.47 12.39
N PHE A 136 11.83 12.05 11.27
CA PHE A 136 12.35 12.33 9.93
C PHE A 136 12.37 13.82 9.63
N TYR A 137 11.30 14.55 9.92
CA TYR A 137 11.21 15.99 9.62
C TYR A 137 11.97 16.86 10.62
N GLY A 138 11.98 16.46 11.89
CA GLY A 138 12.71 17.11 12.97
C GLY A 138 12.01 18.38 13.47
N LYS A 139 12.84 19.39 13.78
CA LYS A 139 12.37 20.68 14.30
C LYS A 139 11.31 21.30 13.38
N ASP A 140 10.32 21.93 14.01
CA ASP A 140 9.22 22.67 13.35
C ASP A 140 8.20 21.77 12.62
N PHE A 141 8.31 20.45 12.77
CA PHE A 141 7.25 19.52 12.36
C PHE A 141 6.01 19.69 13.24
N ASN A 142 4.86 19.99 12.62
CA ASN A 142 3.61 20.20 13.33
C ASN A 142 2.80 18.91 13.44
N ALA A 143 3.14 18.07 14.41
CA ALA A 143 2.45 16.80 14.67
C ALA A 143 0.94 16.96 14.93
N ASN A 144 0.53 18.10 15.51
CA ASN A 144 -0.88 18.40 15.79
C ASN A 144 -1.72 18.64 14.52
N ALA A 145 -1.08 18.86 13.37
CA ALA A 145 -1.75 18.99 12.09
C ALA A 145 -2.11 17.63 11.47
N LEU A 146 -1.49 16.54 11.91
CA LEU A 146 -1.77 15.21 11.37
C LEU A 146 -3.24 14.80 11.60
N PRO A 147 -3.80 13.94 10.73
CA PRO A 147 -5.18 13.49 10.89
C PRO A 147 -5.38 12.82 12.25
N LYS A 148 -6.44 13.23 12.96
CA LYS A 148 -6.79 12.71 14.28
C LYS A 148 -7.66 11.45 14.22
N ARG A 149 -8.15 11.09 13.03
CA ARG A 149 -8.99 9.91 12.81
C ARG A 149 -8.24 8.66 13.25
N ALA A 150 -8.91 7.76 13.96
CA ALA A 150 -8.33 6.50 14.39
C ALA A 150 -7.99 5.60 13.20
N VAL A 151 -8.91 5.51 12.23
CA VAL A 151 -8.79 4.66 11.03
C VAL A 151 -8.58 5.51 9.79
N LEU A 152 -7.38 5.51 9.22
CA LEU A 152 -6.96 6.34 8.10
C LEU A 152 -7.39 5.81 6.73
N ASP A 153 -7.87 4.58 6.62
CA ASP A 153 -8.45 4.04 5.37
C ASP A 153 -9.58 4.91 4.82
N GLU A 154 -10.30 5.56 5.73
CA GLU A 154 -11.48 6.36 5.42
C GLU A 154 -11.16 7.85 5.33
N GLU A 155 -9.91 8.26 5.58
CA GLU A 155 -9.50 9.66 5.51
C GLU A 155 -9.48 10.11 4.04
N PRO A 156 -10.26 11.15 3.65
CA PRO A 156 -10.26 11.62 2.27
C PRO A 156 -8.90 12.14 1.83
N LYS A 157 -8.47 11.82 0.59
CA LYS A 157 -7.19 12.27 0.03
C LYS A 157 -6.95 13.79 0.21
N PRO A 158 -7.90 14.69 -0.15
CA PRO A 158 -7.66 16.13 -0.02
C PRO A 158 -7.40 16.55 1.43
N THR A 159 -8.15 15.98 2.38
CA THR A 159 -7.99 16.24 3.81
C THR A 159 -6.63 15.76 4.31
N LEU A 160 -6.25 14.53 3.95
CA LEU A 160 -4.96 13.95 4.32
C LEU A 160 -3.78 14.79 3.78
N TYR A 161 -3.80 15.15 2.49
CA TYR A 161 -2.71 15.96 1.92
C TYR A 161 -2.67 17.38 2.49
N ALA A 162 -3.82 18.02 2.79
CA ALA A 162 -3.83 19.31 3.46
C ALA A 162 -3.23 19.24 4.87
N ALA A 163 -3.51 18.17 5.61
CA ALA A 163 -2.92 17.90 6.92
C ALA A 163 -1.40 17.69 6.83
N ILE A 164 -0.94 16.89 5.86
CA ILE A 164 0.47 16.62 5.60
C ILE A 164 1.23 17.91 5.24
N GLU A 165 0.66 18.72 4.36
CA GLU A 165 1.24 20.01 3.97
C GLU A 165 1.42 20.91 5.18
N LYS A 166 0.36 21.07 5.98
CA LYS A 166 0.41 21.86 7.22
C LYS A 166 1.40 21.29 8.24
N ALA A 167 1.60 19.98 8.28
CA ALA A 167 2.52 19.33 9.20
C ALA A 167 4.00 19.57 8.81
N THR A 168 4.29 19.74 7.52
CA THR A 168 5.67 19.65 6.99
C THR A 168 6.22 20.96 6.44
N LYS A 169 5.38 21.89 5.97
CA LYS A 169 5.78 23.11 5.25
C LYS A 169 6.82 23.99 5.97
N ASP A 170 6.75 24.07 7.30
CA ASP A 170 7.61 24.95 8.11
C ASP A 170 8.93 24.28 8.54
N THR A 171 9.13 23.01 8.17
CA THR A 171 10.33 22.24 8.50
C THR A 171 11.49 22.62 7.59
N LYS A 172 12.74 22.34 8.00
CA LYS A 172 13.92 22.50 7.13
C LYS A 172 13.90 21.65 5.87
N LYS A 173 13.12 20.56 5.85
CA LYS A 173 12.96 19.70 4.67
C LYS A 173 11.84 20.21 3.74
N GLY A 174 11.12 21.26 4.15
CA GLY A 174 9.98 21.81 3.44
C GLY A 174 8.78 20.87 3.41
N SER A 175 7.83 21.21 2.54
CA SER A 175 6.62 20.42 2.27
C SER A 175 6.92 18.98 1.86
N TYR A 176 5.93 18.11 2.02
CA TYR A 176 6.06 16.69 1.68
C TYR A 176 6.29 16.46 0.18
N GLY A 177 7.45 15.89 -0.15
CA GLY A 177 7.76 15.41 -1.50
C GLY A 177 7.39 13.93 -1.65
N LYS A 178 6.32 13.64 -2.39
CA LYS A 178 5.77 12.28 -2.59
C LYS A 178 6.83 11.21 -2.87
N VAL A 179 7.73 11.48 -3.82
CA VAL A 179 8.74 10.50 -4.23
C VAL A 179 9.86 10.40 -3.19
N LYS A 180 10.57 11.51 -2.95
CA LYS A 180 11.81 11.51 -2.15
C LYS A 180 11.56 11.29 -0.66
N HIS A 181 10.52 11.91 -0.09
CA HIS A 181 10.20 11.75 1.33
C HIS A 181 9.37 10.50 1.55
N GLY A 182 8.42 10.21 0.64
CA GLY A 182 7.55 9.05 0.74
C GLY A 182 8.31 7.73 0.79
N SER A 183 9.28 7.49 -0.10
CA SER A 183 10.06 6.24 -0.07
C SER A 183 10.90 6.09 1.20
N ALA A 184 11.56 7.17 1.63
CA ALA A 184 12.37 7.18 2.84
C ALA A 184 11.53 6.95 4.11
N LEU A 185 10.37 7.60 4.19
CA LEU A 185 9.45 7.45 5.31
C LEU A 185 8.77 6.08 5.32
N LEU A 186 8.30 5.58 4.17
CA LEU A 186 7.68 4.26 4.06
C LEU A 186 8.62 3.15 4.55
N LYS A 187 9.93 3.31 4.32
CA LYS A 187 10.96 2.40 4.84
C LYS A 187 11.14 2.50 6.37
N ALA A 188 10.85 3.66 6.97
CA ALA A 188 11.13 3.97 8.37
C ALA A 188 9.94 3.74 9.32
N VAL A 189 8.70 3.86 8.81
CA VAL A 189 7.50 3.68 9.63
C VAL A 189 7.40 2.26 10.19
N ARG A 190 6.85 2.14 11.40
CA ARG A 190 6.71 0.84 12.07
C ARG A 190 5.45 0.13 11.57
N PRO A 191 5.55 -1.14 11.12
CA PRO A 191 4.40 -1.88 10.60
C PRO A 191 3.24 -1.97 11.60
N ALA A 192 3.54 -2.12 12.89
CA ALA A 192 2.52 -2.16 13.95
C ALA A 192 1.70 -0.85 14.04
N LYS A 193 2.34 0.31 13.85
CA LYS A 193 1.65 1.61 13.86
C LYS A 193 0.81 1.83 12.60
N VAL A 194 1.28 1.32 11.47
CA VAL A 194 0.48 1.28 10.24
C VAL A 194 -0.74 0.38 10.44
N ALA A 195 -0.57 -0.84 10.96
CA ALA A 195 -1.67 -1.77 11.19
C ALA A 195 -2.70 -1.28 12.22
N GLU A 196 -2.27 -0.51 13.23
CA GLU A 196 -3.15 0.11 14.23
C GLU A 196 -4.13 1.12 13.62
N ARG A 197 -3.68 1.87 12.61
CA ARG A 197 -4.45 2.97 12.01
C ARG A 197 -4.94 2.70 10.60
N CYS A 198 -4.45 1.65 9.95
CA CYS A 198 -4.80 1.28 8.58
C CYS A 198 -5.26 -0.18 8.56
N VAL A 199 -6.58 -0.36 8.63
CA VAL A 199 -7.22 -1.68 8.70
C VAL A 199 -6.97 -2.48 7.41
N SER A 200 -6.87 -1.83 6.25
CA SER A 200 -6.44 -2.48 5.00
C SER A 200 -5.03 -3.07 5.11
N PHE A 201 -4.07 -2.33 5.69
CA PHE A 201 -2.71 -2.83 5.88
C PHE A 201 -2.67 -4.02 6.84
N GLN A 202 -3.45 -3.97 7.92
CA GLN A 202 -3.61 -5.12 8.81
C GLN A 202 -4.14 -6.35 8.05
N GLN A 203 -5.17 -6.17 7.21
CA GLN A 203 -5.70 -7.27 6.39
C GLN A 203 -4.67 -7.78 5.38
N PHE A 204 -3.90 -6.88 4.76
CA PHE A 204 -2.87 -7.26 3.79
C PHE A 204 -1.82 -8.17 4.42
N THR A 205 -1.31 -7.79 5.60
CA THR A 205 -0.32 -8.60 6.33
C THR A 205 -0.89 -9.95 6.75
N GLN A 206 -2.14 -10.00 7.24
CA GLN A 206 -2.85 -11.26 7.53
C GLN A 206 -3.02 -12.14 6.29
N TRP A 207 -3.25 -11.53 5.12
CA TRP A 207 -3.41 -12.27 3.88
C TRP A 207 -2.12 -12.96 3.46
N LEU A 208 -1.01 -12.23 3.56
CA LEU A 208 0.33 -12.75 3.32
C LEU A 208 0.67 -13.85 4.33
N ASP A 209 0.36 -13.66 5.61
CA ASP A 209 0.58 -14.68 6.64
C ASP A 209 -0.19 -15.97 6.36
N ALA A 210 -1.44 -15.88 5.88
CA ALA A 210 -2.23 -17.04 5.47
C ALA A 210 -1.61 -17.75 4.24
N ALA A 211 -1.22 -16.99 3.21
CA ALA A 211 -0.57 -17.54 2.02
C ALA A 211 0.77 -18.23 2.34
N ILE A 212 1.55 -17.64 3.25
CA ILE A 212 2.80 -18.21 3.76
C ILE A 212 2.51 -19.44 4.63
N GLY A 213 1.45 -19.39 5.44
CA GLY A 213 0.96 -20.45 6.31
C GLY A 213 0.74 -21.77 5.58
N GLY A 214 0.26 -21.68 4.33
CA GLY A 214 -0.33 -22.79 3.61
C GLY A 214 -1.77 -22.93 4.09
N ALA A 215 -2.68 -22.23 3.41
CA ALA A 215 -4.12 -22.45 3.58
C ALA A 215 -4.51 -23.85 3.08
#